data_AF-A0A4Q0I0A8-F1
#
_entry.id   AF-A0A4Q0I0A8-F1
#
_cell.length_a   1.000
_cell.length_b   1.000
_cell.length_c   1.000
_cell.angle_alpha   90.00
_cell.angle_beta   90.00
_cell.angle_gamma   90.00
#
_symmetry.space_group_name_H-M   'P 1'
#
loop_
_entity.id
_entity.type
_entity.pdbx_description
1 polymer ?
#
loop_
_entity_poly.entity_id
_entity_poly.type
_entity_poly.pdbx_seq_one_letter_code
_entity_poly.pdbx_strand_id
1 'polypeptide(L)' 'MEVPKWFDDLLKENLVPQQGYKTNINNQGGTAPKVTDPKTPGTSYELPEPWIEWLEENIINYRIIK' A
#
# COMPACT_ATOMS: atom_id res chain seq x y z
N MET A 1 -1.87 16.37 -4.80
CA MET A 1 -0.70 15.73 -4.18
C MET A 1 -0.67 14.34 -4.76
N GLU A 2 0.31 14.04 -5.60
CA GLU A 2 0.37 12.74 -6.29
C GLU A 2 1.32 11.83 -5.54
N VAL A 3 0.85 10.63 -5.23
CA VAL A 3 1.72 9.53 -4.82
C VAL A 3 2.76 9.35 -5.92
N PRO A 4 4.07 9.29 -5.61
CA PRO A 4 5.09 9.07 -6.62
C PRO A 4 4.75 7.84 -7.45
N LYS A 5 4.85 7.95 -8.77
CA LYS A 5 4.49 6.85 -9.68
C LYS A 5 5.19 5.53 -9.33
N TRP A 6 6.46 5.58 -8.93
CA TRP A 6 7.21 4.40 -8.50
C TRP A 6 6.57 3.68 -7.31
N PHE A 7 5.92 4.42 -6.41
CA PHE A 7 5.26 3.84 -5.23
C PHE A 7 3.93 3.21 -5.63
N ASP A 8 3.15 3.85 -6.49
CA ASP A 8 1.92 3.26 -7.04
C ASP A 8 2.20 1.98 -7.85
N ASP A 9 3.27 1.98 -8.66
CA ASP A 9 3.72 0.80 -9.41
C ASP A 9 4.19 -0.32 -8.46
N LEU A 10 5.00 0.03 -7.43
CA LEU A 10 5.45 -0.92 -6.39
C LEU A 10 4.26 -1.56 -5.67
N LEU A 11 3.25 -0.77 -5.30
CA LEU A 11 2.06 -1.29 -4.66
C LEU A 11 1.38 -2.30 -5.58
N LYS A 12 1.13 -1.92 -6.84
CA LYS A 12 0.46 -2.76 -7.84
C LYS A 12 1.17 -4.08 -8.10
N GLU A 13 2.49 -4.07 -8.17
CA GLU A 13 3.31 -5.27 -8.39
C GLU A 13 3.25 -6.25 -7.23
N ASN A 14 3.10 -5.75 -6.00
CA ASN A 14 3.11 -6.56 -4.77
C ASN A 14 1.71 -6.81 -4.19
N LEU A 15 0.65 -6.51 -4.95
CA LEU A 15 -0.72 -6.68 -4.47
C LEU A 15 -1.05 -8.13 -4.18
N VAL A 16 -1.58 -8.34 -2.98
CA VAL A 16 -2.11 -9.63 -2.57
C VAL A 16 -3.63 -9.54 -2.43
N PRO A 17 -4.38 -10.51 -2.97
CA PRO A 17 -5.83 -10.58 -2.76
C PRO A 17 -6.17 -10.68 -1.27
N GLN A 18 -7.28 -10.06 -0.85
CA GLN A 18 -7.80 -10.21 0.52
C GLN A 18 -8.03 -11.69 0.89
N GLN A 19 -8.47 -12.50 -0.06
CA GLN A 19 -8.68 -13.93 0.16
C GLN A 19 -7.35 -14.65 0.38
N GLY A 20 -7.20 -15.29 1.54
CA GLY A 20 -5.98 -16.00 1.89
C GLY A 20 -4.78 -15.08 2.20
N TYR A 21 -4.99 -13.78 2.41
CA TYR A 21 -3.91 -12.80 2.63
C TYR A 21 -2.92 -13.20 3.75
N LYS A 22 -3.41 -13.79 4.84
CA LYS A 22 -2.56 -14.26 5.97
C LYS A 22 -1.79 -15.54 5.69
N THR A 23 -2.20 -16.31 4.68
CA THR A 23 -1.63 -17.61 4.33
C THR A 23 -0.94 -17.59 2.96
N ASN A 24 -0.89 -16.42 2.31
CA ASN A 24 -0.32 -16.26 0.99
C ASN A 24 1.21 -16.27 1.08
N ILE A 25 1.86 -17.11 0.27
CA ILE A 25 3.33 -17.20 0.20
C ILE A 25 3.98 -15.86 -0.18
N ASN A 26 3.26 -15.02 -0.92
CA ASN A 26 3.71 -13.70 -1.32
C ASN A 26 3.57 -12.64 -0.21
N ASN A 27 3.00 -13.00 0.94
CA ASN A 27 2.84 -12.12 2.11
C ASN A 27 3.47 -12.74 3.39
N GLN A 28 4.53 -13.55 3.25
CA GLN A 28 5.19 -14.17 4.40
C GLN A 28 5.82 -13.15 5.37
N GLY A 29 6.15 -11.95 4.89
CA GLY A 29 6.65 -10.85 5.71
C GLY A 29 5.57 -9.99 6.36
N GLY A 30 4.29 -10.19 6.05
CA GLY A 30 3.19 -9.36 6.56
C GLY A 30 3.17 -7.92 6.04
N THR A 31 3.99 -7.60 5.04
CA THR A 31 4.21 -6.25 4.50
C THR A 31 3.66 -6.06 3.10
N ALA A 32 3.02 -7.05 2.48
CA ALA A 32 2.45 -6.88 1.15
C ALA A 32 1.16 -6.03 1.19
N PRO A 33 0.91 -5.12 0.24
CA PRO A 33 -0.36 -4.41 0.18
C PRO A 33 -1.53 -5.35 -0.15
N LYS A 34 -2.70 -5.07 0.43
CA LYS A 34 -3.90 -5.89 0.26
C LYS A 34 -4.96 -5.15 -0.54
N VAL A 35 -5.50 -5.78 -1.58
CA VAL A 35 -6.70 -5.26 -2.27
C VAL A 35 -7.92 -5.48 -1.37
N THR A 36 -8.61 -4.41 -0.98
CA THR A 36 -9.77 -4.49 -0.06
C THR A 36 -11.12 -4.29 -0.73
N ASP A 37 -11.17 -3.65 -1.90
CA ASP A 37 -12.43 -3.46 -2.62
C ASP A 37 -12.25 -3.49 -4.14
N PRO A 38 -12.49 -4.64 -4.80
CA PRO A 38 -12.47 -4.72 -6.25
C PRO A 38 -13.76 -4.22 -6.92
N LYS A 39 -14.80 -3.83 -6.16
CA LYS A 39 -16.12 -3.46 -6.70
C LYS A 39 -16.33 -1.96 -6.85
N THR A 40 -15.54 -1.14 -6.16
CA THR A 40 -15.60 0.32 -6.28
C THR A 40 -14.68 0.81 -7.41
N PRO A 41 -15.12 1.76 -8.27
CA PRO A 41 -14.24 2.35 -9.27
C PRO A 41 -13.02 3.01 -8.62
N GLY A 42 -11.84 2.57 -9.03
CA GLY A 42 -10.57 2.88 -8.37
C GLY A 42 -9.96 1.61 -7.79
N THR A 43 -8.78 1.72 -7.17
CA THR A 43 -8.16 0.58 -6.50
C THR A 43 -7.92 0.93 -5.04
N SER A 44 -8.68 0.30 -4.16
CA SER A 44 -8.55 0.46 -2.72
C SER A 44 -7.55 -0.54 -2.18
N TYR A 45 -6.47 0.00 -1.60
CA TYR A 45 -5.42 -0.77 -0.96
C TYR A 45 -5.44 -0.56 0.54
N GLU A 46 -5.25 -1.64 1.28
CA GLU A 46 -4.84 -1.56 2.68
C GLU A 46 -3.33 -1.75 2.74
N LEU A 47 -2.67 -0.76 3.34
CA LEU A 47 -1.23 -0.74 3.52
C LEU A 47 -0.87 -1.24 4.92
N PRO A 48 0.07 -2.19 5.04
CA PRO A 48 0.66 -2.56 6.32
C PRO A 48 1.36 -1.37 7.00
N GLU A 49 1.49 -1.45 8.33
CA GLU A 49 2.05 -0.41 9.21
C GLU A 49 3.37 0.22 8.71
N PRO A 50 4.38 -0.54 8.23
CA PRO A 50 5.63 0.05 7.77
C PRO A 50 5.48 1.02 6.59
N TRP A 51 4.47 0.80 5.73
CA TRP A 51 4.20 1.69 4.61
C TRP A 51 3.46 2.95 5.04
N ILE A 52 2.60 2.83 6.05
CA ILE A 52 1.92 3.98 6.65
C ILE A 52 2.98 4.88 7.29
N GLU A 53 3.86 4.32 8.11
CA GLU A 53 4.99 5.05 8.72
C GLU A 53 5.85 5.75 7.67
N TRP A 54 6.25 5.03 6.61
CA TRP A 54 7.03 5.62 5.53
C TRP A 54 6.31 6.80 4.84
N LEU A 55 5.01 6.67 4.60
CA LEU A 55 4.19 7.75 4.02
C LEU A 55 4.07 8.95 4.97
N GLU A 56 3.90 8.72 6.26
CA GLU A 56 3.90 9.78 7.27
C GLU A 56 5.25 10.51 7.29
N GLU A 57 6.35 9.76 7.29
CA GLU A 57 7.70 10.32 7.32
C GLU A 57 8.09 11.08 6.05
N ASN A 58 7.67 10.61 4.87
CA ASN A 58 8.16 11.13 3.59
C ASN A 58 7.14 12.06 2.91
N ILE A 59 5.85 11.81 3.07
CA ILE A 59 4.78 12.59 2.42
C ILE A 59 4.14 13.58 3.39
N ILE A 60 3.91 13.21 4.66
CA ILE A 60 3.35 14.16 5.64
C ILE A 60 4.42 15.14 6.14
N ASN A 61 5.67 14.73 6.36
CA ASN A 61 6.72 15.73 6.69
C ASN A 61 6.98 16.71 5.53
N TYR A 62 6.83 16.28 4.26
CA TYR A 62 6.85 17.19 3.11
C TYR A 62 5.75 18.26 3.19
N ARG A 63 4.61 17.95 3.84
CA ARG A 63 3.50 18.89 4.07
C ARG A 63 3.79 19.90 5.18
N ILE A 64 4.60 19.55 6.18
CA ILE A 64 4.92 20.42 7.33
C ILE A 64 6.07 21.40 6.99
N ILE A 65 6.98 21.02 6.10
CA ILE A 65 8.16 21.83 5.72
C ILE A 65 7.84 22.85 4.60
N LYS A 66 6.58 23.03 4.21
CA LYS A 66 6.17 24.02 3.19
C LYS A 66 5.25 25.10 3.73
#